data_AF-A0A2H0J1M5-F1
#
_entry.id   AF-A0A2H0J1M5-F1
#
_cell.length_a   1.000
_cell.length_b   1.000
_cell.length_c   1.000
_cell.angle_alpha   90.00
_cell.angle_beta   90.00
_cell.angle_gamma   90.00
#
_symmetry.space_group_name_H-M   'P 1'
#
loop_
_entity.id
_entity.type
_entity.pdbx_description
1 polymer ?
#
loop_
_entity_poly.entity_id
_entity_poly.type
_entity_poly.pdbx_seq_one_letter_code
_entity_poly.pdbx_strand_id
1 'polypeptide(L)'
;MSEMRYIFSVSLAWAVAFSTVLFAKTAPAQTDIRVSPTFAARGLPPGVLAPLTGKPVSAHAPFEAGDCKLCHTNNDPKEPGPLIKPVTALCLGCHEEFQGVLKRAHPHPPAQTACTNCHNPHNANYPKMLLQETGQLCTGCHKKIAEVLTSASVPHKALSSGAKCLNCHNPHASEIERLLLQLPFDLCLSCHNVDTMVGANGKKLQNMKAWLNNNPDWHGPVKHKDCVACHQPHGGNQFRLLDGNYPKEFYAPYDPEAYDLCFTCHKEKAFSTAQTTTLTRFRNGEKNLHYVHLQQPGRGRTCRACHEVHASKQKHHIRDGVPYGSSGWVLKLNYQQTPTGGSCQKTCHQERSYANRKAP
;
A
#
# COMPACT_ATOMS: atom_id res chain seq x y z
N MET A 1 58.03 9.11 26.15
CA MET A 1 59.14 9.95 26.65
C MET A 1 59.04 11.27 25.88
N SER A 2 58.24 12.24 26.36
CA SER A 2 58.64 13.35 27.26
C SER A 2 59.85 14.10 26.68
N GLU A 3 59.90 15.40 26.48
CA GLU A 3 59.04 16.56 26.76
C GLU A 3 59.66 17.75 26.01
N MET A 4 58.90 18.81 25.69
CA MET A 4 59.47 20.16 25.71
C MET A 4 58.40 21.25 25.82
N ARG A 5 58.54 22.04 26.90
CA ARG A 5 57.76 23.21 27.31
C ARG A 5 58.10 24.43 26.45
N TYR A 6 57.19 25.40 26.29
CA TYR A 6 57.52 26.83 26.35
C TYR A 6 56.32 27.70 26.76
N ILE A 7 56.66 28.78 27.46
CA ILE A 7 55.89 29.71 28.31
C ILE A 7 55.43 30.93 27.48
N PHE A 8 54.37 31.67 27.88
CA PHE A 8 54.35 33.15 28.04
C PHE A 8 52.93 33.72 28.37
N SER A 9 52.80 34.12 29.64
CA SER A 9 52.24 35.35 30.24
C SER A 9 51.02 36.14 29.67
N VAL A 10 50.05 36.36 30.60
CA VAL A 10 49.50 37.65 31.12
C VAL A 10 48.95 38.69 30.13
N SER A 11 47.65 39.03 30.26
CA SER A 11 47.18 40.38 30.69
C SER A 11 45.66 40.47 30.81
N LEU A 12 45.26 41.27 31.80
CA LEU A 12 43.93 41.51 32.34
C LEU A 12 43.18 42.59 31.51
N ALA A 13 41.85 42.61 31.65
CA ALA A 13 41.07 43.80 32.04
C ALA A 13 39.92 44.31 31.09
N TRP A 14 38.77 44.52 31.76
CA TRP A 14 37.68 45.50 31.54
C TRP A 14 36.32 45.05 31.00
N ALA A 15 35.32 45.27 31.86
CA ALA A 15 33.89 45.20 31.67
C ALA A 15 33.37 46.46 30.95
N VAL A 16 32.17 46.40 30.34
CA VAL A 16 31.03 47.35 30.49
C VAL A 16 29.78 46.73 29.82
N ALA A 17 28.65 46.82 30.53
CA ALA A 17 27.30 46.39 30.14
C ALA A 17 26.66 47.30 29.08
N PHE A 18 25.64 46.83 28.33
CA PHE A 18 24.49 47.68 27.96
C PHE A 18 23.28 46.90 27.40
N SER A 19 22.12 47.36 27.88
CA SER A 19 20.81 47.48 27.23
C SER A 19 19.85 46.30 27.07
N THR A 20 18.73 46.52 27.76
CA THR A 20 17.40 45.92 27.68
C THR A 20 16.55 46.44 26.50
N VAL A 21 15.50 45.65 26.22
CA VAL A 21 14.20 45.98 25.60
C VAL A 21 14.08 45.92 24.07
N LEU A 22 13.23 44.99 23.59
CA LEU A 22 12.25 45.29 22.55
C LEU A 22 10.98 44.42 22.71
N PHE A 23 9.86 45.10 22.50
CA PHE A 23 8.48 44.73 22.82
C PHE A 23 7.79 43.86 21.75
N ALA A 24 6.85 43.03 22.24
CA ALA A 24 5.48 42.79 21.75
C ALA A 24 5.24 42.16 20.36
N LYS A 25 4.47 41.06 20.32
CA LYS A 25 3.00 41.07 20.13
C LYS A 25 2.43 39.65 20.06
N THR A 26 1.24 39.52 20.64
CA THR A 26 0.36 38.34 20.68
C THR A 26 -0.31 38.03 19.33
N ALA A 27 -0.52 36.74 19.03
CA ALA A 27 -1.64 36.26 18.21
C ALA A 27 -2.10 34.85 18.70
N PRO A 28 -3.40 34.52 18.65
CA PRO A 28 -3.98 33.37 19.32
C PRO A 28 -4.19 32.14 18.41
N ALA A 29 -4.53 31.03 19.08
CA ALA A 29 -5.14 29.79 18.56
C ALA A 29 -4.26 28.84 17.74
N GLN A 30 -3.93 27.69 18.35
CA GLN A 30 -4.36 26.37 17.87
C GLN A 30 -4.17 25.35 19.00
N THR A 31 -5.22 24.57 19.25
CA THR A 31 -5.24 23.49 20.23
C THR A 31 -4.24 22.41 19.84
N ASP A 32 -3.13 22.33 20.57
CA ASP A 32 -2.16 21.26 20.47
C ASP A 32 -2.80 19.91 20.83
N ILE A 33 -3.20 19.14 19.81
CA ILE A 33 -3.31 17.70 19.95
C ILE A 33 -1.88 17.18 20.10
N ARG A 34 -1.41 17.06 21.35
CA ARG A 34 -0.12 16.44 21.67
C ARG A 34 -0.18 14.96 21.30
N VAL A 35 0.28 14.63 20.10
CA VAL A 35 0.62 13.25 19.73
C VAL A 35 1.90 12.90 20.46
N SER A 36 1.81 12.09 21.52
CA SER A 36 3.01 11.57 22.20
C SER A 36 3.68 10.47 21.36
N PRO A 37 4.99 10.58 21.07
CA PRO A 37 5.72 9.58 20.32
C PRO A 37 6.25 8.52 21.29
N THR A 38 5.45 7.51 21.64
CA THR A 38 5.91 6.23 22.24
C THR A 38 4.71 5.36 22.63
N PHE A 39 4.16 4.61 21.68
CA PHE A 39 3.20 3.51 21.96
C PHE A 39 3.85 2.12 21.79
N ALA A 40 5.17 2.07 21.62
CA ALA A 40 5.88 0.81 21.51
C ALA A 40 6.35 0.35 22.90
N ALA A 41 5.72 -0.73 23.38
CA ALA A 41 6.25 -1.63 24.39
C ALA A 41 6.54 -1.06 25.79
N ARG A 42 5.48 -0.73 26.54
CA ARG A 42 5.30 -0.81 28.02
C ARG A 42 4.06 0.01 28.35
N GLY A 43 3.25 -0.48 29.29
CA GLY A 43 1.99 0.08 29.81
C GLY A 43 1.55 1.45 29.27
N LEU A 44 0.33 1.50 28.72
CA LEU A 44 -0.35 2.75 28.37
C LEU A 44 -0.07 3.82 29.45
N PRO A 45 0.32 5.05 29.08
CA PRO A 45 0.63 6.08 30.06
C PRO A 45 -0.50 6.21 31.10
N PRO A 46 -0.17 6.54 32.36
CA PRO A 46 -1.19 6.81 33.37
C PRO A 46 -2.23 7.80 32.84
N GLY A 47 -3.51 7.44 32.91
CA GLY A 47 -4.63 8.27 32.46
C GLY A 47 -5.08 8.11 31.01
N VAL A 48 -4.42 7.29 30.17
CA VAL A 48 -4.90 7.05 28.78
C VAL A 48 -6.29 6.41 28.72
N LEU A 49 -6.64 5.63 29.75
CA LEU A 49 -7.97 5.03 29.89
C LEU A 49 -8.88 5.82 30.84
N ALA A 50 -8.43 6.95 31.38
CA ALA A 50 -9.29 7.80 32.20
C ALA A 50 -10.42 8.37 31.32
N PRO A 51 -11.60 8.65 31.91
CA PRO A 51 -12.65 9.37 31.21
C PRO A 51 -12.15 10.75 30.74
N LEU A 52 -12.46 11.08 29.50
CA LEU A 52 -12.27 12.41 28.95
C LEU A 52 -13.16 13.41 29.69
N THR A 53 -12.60 14.59 29.96
CA THR A 53 -13.27 15.70 30.63
C THR A 53 -14.05 16.61 29.67
N GLY A 54 -13.75 16.54 28.36
CA GLY A 54 -14.48 17.25 27.31
C GLY A 54 -15.63 16.42 26.73
N LYS A 55 -16.45 17.03 25.86
CA LYS A 55 -17.54 16.34 25.16
C LYS A 55 -16.98 15.22 24.26
N PRO A 56 -17.24 13.94 24.54
CA PRO A 56 -16.69 12.85 23.76
C PRO A 56 -17.44 12.67 22.43
N VAL A 57 -16.78 12.02 21.47
CA VAL A 57 -17.41 11.60 20.20
C VAL A 57 -18.16 10.28 20.36
N SER A 58 -17.64 9.42 21.24
CA SER A 58 -18.21 8.11 21.54
C SER A 58 -18.08 7.88 23.03
N ALA A 59 -19.13 7.37 23.66
CA ALA A 59 -19.06 6.91 25.04
C ALA A 59 -19.74 5.54 25.16
N HIS A 60 -19.32 4.79 26.16
CA HIS A 60 -19.81 3.44 26.38
C HIS A 60 -21.08 3.53 27.23
N ALA A 61 -22.17 2.89 26.80
CA ALA A 61 -23.47 3.05 27.46
C ALA A 61 -23.44 2.78 28.99
N PRO A 62 -22.77 1.73 29.52
CA PRO A 62 -22.61 1.55 30.96
C PRO A 62 -21.93 2.71 31.69
N PHE A 63 -20.95 3.35 31.04
CA PHE A 63 -20.27 4.51 31.60
C PHE A 63 -21.17 5.75 31.58
N GLU A 64 -21.88 6.01 30.47
CA GLU A 64 -22.83 7.13 30.38
C GLU A 64 -23.98 7.00 31.39
N ALA A 65 -24.41 5.77 31.69
CA ALA A 65 -25.42 5.49 32.70
C ALA A 65 -24.92 5.65 34.15
N GLY A 66 -23.59 5.75 34.37
CA GLY A 66 -23.00 5.83 35.71
C GLY A 66 -22.95 4.47 36.44
N ASP A 67 -23.05 3.37 35.71
CA ASP A 67 -23.05 2.00 36.27
C ASP A 67 -21.62 1.48 36.47
N CYS A 68 -20.78 2.23 37.19
CA CYS A 68 -19.36 1.93 37.38
C CYS A 68 -19.15 0.52 37.97
N LYS A 69 -20.07 0.06 38.83
CA LYS A 69 -20.01 -1.25 39.51
C LYS A 69 -20.09 -2.46 38.55
N LEU A 70 -20.52 -2.26 37.29
CA LEU A 70 -20.49 -3.33 36.29
C LEU A 70 -19.08 -3.79 35.96
N CYS A 71 -18.09 -2.88 36.07
CA CYS A 71 -16.69 -3.18 35.78
C CYS A 71 -15.79 -3.02 37.00
N HIS A 72 -16.13 -2.12 37.92
CA HIS A 72 -15.34 -1.76 39.09
C HIS A 72 -16.00 -2.20 40.41
N THR A 73 -15.24 -2.18 41.51
CA THR A 73 -15.75 -2.62 42.81
C THR A 73 -16.78 -1.65 43.43
N ASN A 74 -16.72 -0.36 43.08
CA ASN A 74 -17.59 0.70 43.60
C ASN A 74 -18.35 1.40 42.47
N ASN A 75 -19.49 2.02 42.83
CA ASN A 75 -20.27 2.80 41.88
C ASN A 75 -19.89 4.29 41.81
N ASP A 76 -19.03 4.78 42.72
CA ASP A 76 -18.59 6.18 42.72
C ASP A 76 -17.69 6.45 41.50
N PRO A 77 -18.06 7.34 40.56
CA PRO A 77 -17.23 7.66 39.41
C PRO A 77 -15.87 8.30 39.76
N LYS A 78 -15.75 8.92 40.95
CA LYS A 78 -14.50 9.51 41.43
C LYS A 78 -13.58 8.48 42.07
N GLU A 79 -14.16 7.44 42.66
CA GLU A 79 -13.44 6.37 43.38
C GLU A 79 -14.00 4.98 43.05
N PRO A 80 -13.98 4.55 41.77
CA PRO A 80 -14.63 3.32 41.34
C PRO A 80 -13.90 2.07 41.89
N GLY A 81 -12.62 2.18 42.25
CA GLY A 81 -11.80 1.07 42.73
C GLY A 81 -11.31 0.15 41.60
N PRO A 82 -10.67 -0.98 41.92
CA PRO A 82 -10.13 -1.90 40.93
C PRO A 82 -11.23 -2.56 40.08
N LEU A 83 -10.82 -3.17 38.96
CA LEU A 83 -11.70 -3.98 38.13
C LEU A 83 -12.12 -5.26 38.86
N ILE A 84 -13.38 -5.68 38.70
CA ILE A 84 -13.92 -6.88 39.37
C ILE A 84 -13.49 -8.19 38.69
N LYS A 85 -13.04 -8.12 37.43
CA LYS A 85 -12.50 -9.24 36.64
C LYS A 85 -11.41 -8.72 35.69
N PRO A 86 -10.55 -9.60 35.14
CA PRO A 86 -9.64 -9.21 34.06
C PRO A 86 -10.39 -8.58 32.89
N VAL A 87 -9.78 -7.57 32.24
CA VAL A 87 -10.38 -6.75 31.18
C VAL A 87 -11.10 -7.59 30.12
N THR A 88 -10.42 -8.57 29.52
CA THR A 88 -11.01 -9.42 28.48
C THR A 88 -12.25 -10.17 28.99
N ALA A 89 -12.22 -10.69 30.21
CA ALA A 89 -13.35 -11.42 30.80
C ALA A 89 -14.54 -10.49 31.12
N LEU A 90 -14.30 -9.22 31.45
CA LEU A 90 -15.35 -8.21 31.58
C LEU A 90 -16.02 -7.97 30.23
N CYS A 91 -15.22 -7.61 29.22
CA CYS A 91 -15.74 -7.26 27.90
C CYS A 91 -16.54 -8.42 27.30
N LEU A 92 -15.99 -9.63 27.32
CA LEU A 92 -16.63 -10.83 26.75
C LEU A 92 -17.81 -11.36 27.57
N GLY A 93 -18.06 -10.82 28.77
CA GLY A 93 -19.24 -11.12 29.56
C GLY A 93 -20.51 -10.43 29.04
N CYS A 94 -20.37 -9.38 28.24
CA CYS A 94 -21.48 -8.71 27.55
C CYS A 94 -21.34 -8.79 26.03
N HIS A 95 -20.11 -8.73 25.52
CA HIS A 95 -19.77 -8.80 24.09
C HIS A 95 -19.45 -10.24 23.68
N GLU A 96 -20.40 -11.13 23.91
CA GLU A 96 -20.26 -12.58 23.69
C GLU A 96 -19.96 -12.93 22.23
N GLU A 97 -20.41 -12.11 21.28
CA GLU A 97 -20.16 -12.28 19.85
C GLU A 97 -18.65 -12.28 19.52
N PHE A 98 -17.85 -11.55 20.30
CA PHE A 98 -16.41 -11.49 20.11
C PHE A 98 -15.69 -12.76 20.54
N GLN A 99 -16.31 -13.61 21.38
CA GLN A 99 -15.74 -14.92 21.70
C GLN A 99 -15.61 -15.80 20.46
N GLY A 100 -16.60 -15.74 19.56
CA GLY A 100 -16.54 -16.43 18.27
C GLY A 100 -15.54 -15.78 17.32
N VAL A 101 -15.51 -14.44 17.25
CA VAL A 101 -14.57 -13.70 16.39
C VAL A 101 -13.11 -14.00 16.77
N LEU A 102 -12.77 -13.98 18.05
CA LEU A 102 -11.39 -14.21 18.51
C LEU A 102 -10.92 -15.68 18.32
N LYS A 103 -11.84 -16.60 17.97
CA LYS A 103 -11.54 -18.00 17.66
C LYS A 103 -11.32 -18.28 16.17
N ARG A 104 -11.48 -17.28 15.29
CA ARG A 104 -11.18 -17.42 13.86
C ARG A 104 -9.72 -17.83 13.65
N ALA A 105 -9.40 -18.37 12.47
CA ALA A 105 -8.08 -18.94 12.17
C ALA A 105 -6.90 -17.99 12.43
N HIS A 106 -7.09 -16.68 12.25
CA HIS A 106 -6.06 -15.67 12.43
C HIS A 106 -6.56 -14.57 13.38
N PRO A 107 -6.44 -14.76 14.70
CA PRO A 107 -6.76 -13.72 15.67
C PRO A 107 -5.61 -12.72 15.79
N HIS A 108 -5.94 -11.45 15.96
CA HIS A 108 -4.96 -10.40 16.22
C HIS A 108 -4.50 -10.51 17.69
N PRO A 109 -3.22 -10.79 17.98
CA PRO A 109 -2.78 -11.07 19.35
C PRO A 109 -3.12 -9.97 20.37
N PRO A 110 -2.96 -8.66 20.06
CA PRO A 110 -3.38 -7.58 20.96
C PRO A 110 -4.89 -7.58 21.29
N ALA A 111 -5.74 -8.03 20.36
CA ALA A 111 -7.19 -8.07 20.57
C ALA A 111 -7.63 -9.22 21.51
N GLN A 112 -6.81 -10.26 21.67
CA GLN A 112 -7.12 -11.39 22.54
C GLN A 112 -6.90 -11.08 24.02
N THR A 113 -5.90 -10.24 24.33
CA THR A 113 -5.41 -10.08 25.71
C THR A 113 -5.74 -8.72 26.32
N ALA A 114 -5.96 -7.69 25.51
CA ALA A 114 -6.22 -6.35 26.02
C ALA A 114 -7.02 -5.50 25.03
N CYS A 115 -8.35 -5.56 25.13
CA CYS A 115 -9.26 -4.68 24.37
C CYS A 115 -8.91 -3.20 24.57
N THR A 116 -8.40 -2.86 25.75
CA THR A 116 -7.99 -1.52 26.15
C THR A 116 -6.73 -1.00 25.48
N ASN A 117 -6.00 -1.83 24.73
CA ASN A 117 -4.88 -1.35 23.91
C ASN A 117 -5.35 -0.46 22.75
N CYS A 118 -6.62 -0.61 22.36
CA CYS A 118 -7.23 0.11 21.25
C CYS A 118 -8.45 0.93 21.68
N HIS A 119 -9.20 0.46 22.69
CA HIS A 119 -10.44 1.06 23.13
C HIS A 119 -10.31 1.70 24.53
N ASN A 120 -10.90 2.88 24.73
CA ASN A 120 -11.18 3.39 26.06
C ASN A 120 -12.60 2.94 26.47
N PRO A 121 -12.79 2.15 27.54
CA PRO A 121 -14.11 1.62 27.90
C PRO A 121 -15.05 2.66 28.53
N HIS A 122 -14.58 3.88 28.80
CA HIS A 122 -15.40 4.97 29.36
C HIS A 122 -15.95 5.86 28.25
N ASN A 123 -15.07 6.59 27.57
CA ASN A 123 -15.38 7.49 26.45
C ASN A 123 -14.14 7.77 25.60
N ALA A 124 -14.34 8.25 24.37
CA ALA A 124 -13.26 8.56 23.45
C ALA A 124 -13.61 9.72 22.49
N ASN A 125 -12.56 10.35 21.96
CA ASN A 125 -12.66 11.38 20.92
C ASN A 125 -12.77 10.79 19.50
N TYR A 126 -12.82 9.47 19.38
CA TYR A 126 -12.94 8.77 18.11
C TYR A 126 -14.10 7.76 18.15
N PRO A 127 -14.75 7.48 17.01
CA PRO A 127 -15.81 6.49 16.93
C PRO A 127 -15.35 5.13 17.46
N LYS A 128 -16.30 4.31 17.92
CA LYS A 128 -16.03 2.96 18.45
C LYS A 128 -15.02 2.98 19.61
N MET A 129 -15.02 4.06 20.38
CA MET A 129 -14.24 4.19 21.59
C MET A 129 -12.72 4.12 21.37
N LEU A 130 -12.23 4.41 20.16
CA LEU A 130 -10.81 4.25 19.86
C LEU A 130 -9.94 5.31 20.57
N LEU A 131 -8.77 4.88 21.05
CA LEU A 131 -7.81 5.77 21.72
C LEU A 131 -7.21 6.83 20.80
N GLN A 132 -7.13 6.53 19.51
CA GLN A 132 -6.55 7.40 18.48
C GLN A 132 -7.31 7.21 17.16
N GLU A 133 -7.02 8.08 16.20
CA GLU A 133 -7.43 7.87 14.82
C GLU A 133 -6.91 6.50 14.33
N THR A 134 -7.74 5.74 13.60
CA THR A 134 -7.46 4.39 13.12
C THR A 134 -6.06 4.21 12.53
N GLY A 135 -5.62 5.12 11.64
CA GLY A 135 -4.30 5.03 11.02
C GLY A 135 -3.17 5.18 12.03
N GLN A 136 -3.28 6.16 12.93
CA GLN A 136 -2.30 6.41 14.00
C GLN A 136 -2.26 5.26 15.00
N LEU A 137 -3.43 4.73 15.38
CA LEU A 137 -3.52 3.60 16.32
C LEU A 137 -2.77 2.37 15.79
N CYS A 138 -3.02 2.01 14.53
CA CYS A 138 -2.38 0.86 13.90
C CYS A 138 -0.86 1.10 13.74
N THR A 139 -0.47 2.26 13.23
CA THR A 139 0.95 2.62 12.99
C THR A 139 1.72 2.95 14.27
N GLY A 140 1.03 3.08 15.39
CA GLY A 140 1.59 3.12 16.74
C GLY A 140 2.46 1.88 17.02
N CYS A 141 2.06 0.71 16.52
CA CYS A 141 2.82 -0.54 16.61
C CYS A 141 3.37 -1.02 15.26
N HIS A 142 2.63 -0.87 14.16
CA HIS A 142 3.04 -1.33 12.83
C HIS A 142 4.00 -0.36 12.11
N LYS A 143 5.21 -0.21 12.66
CA LYS A 143 6.19 0.81 12.21
C LYS A 143 6.61 0.69 10.75
N LYS A 144 6.81 -0.51 10.24
CA LYS A 144 7.13 -0.72 8.81
C LYS A 144 6.04 -0.17 7.89
N ILE A 145 4.77 -0.31 8.28
CA ILE A 145 3.65 0.26 7.50
C ILE A 145 3.62 1.78 7.68
N ALA A 146 3.91 2.28 8.88
CA ALA A 146 4.04 3.72 9.12
C ALA A 146 5.07 4.36 8.17
N GLU A 147 6.25 3.72 8.04
CA GLU A 147 7.32 4.15 7.14
C GLU A 147 6.82 4.20 5.68
N VAL A 148 6.15 3.14 5.20
CA VAL A 148 5.57 3.12 3.84
C VAL A 148 4.57 4.26 3.66
N LEU A 149 3.65 4.46 4.60
CA LEU A 149 2.65 5.52 4.50
C LEU A 149 3.25 6.92 4.47
N THR A 150 4.39 7.13 5.13
CA THR A 150 5.09 8.43 5.16
C THR A 150 6.03 8.65 3.97
N SER A 151 6.60 7.58 3.40
CA SER A 151 7.65 7.68 2.37
C SER A 151 7.16 7.36 0.95
N ALA A 152 6.01 6.71 0.80
CA ALA A 152 5.50 6.31 -0.51
C ALA A 152 5.18 7.52 -1.39
N SER A 153 5.84 7.61 -2.54
CA SER A 153 5.50 8.62 -3.56
C SER A 153 4.19 8.32 -4.28
N VAL A 154 3.74 7.06 -4.25
CA VAL A 154 2.47 6.59 -4.79
C VAL A 154 1.69 5.93 -3.65
N PRO A 155 0.86 6.70 -2.91
CA PRO A 155 0.05 6.14 -1.84
C PRO A 155 -1.18 5.42 -2.40
N HIS A 156 -1.58 4.34 -1.73
CA HIS A 156 -2.89 3.73 -2.00
C HIS A 156 -3.98 4.53 -1.28
N LYS A 157 -4.87 5.18 -2.04
CA LYS A 157 -5.96 6.02 -1.51
C LYS A 157 -6.89 5.29 -0.52
N ALA A 158 -6.99 3.97 -0.61
CA ALA A 158 -7.74 3.17 0.36
C ALA A 158 -7.21 3.30 1.80
N LEU A 159 -5.97 3.77 2.01
CA LEU A 159 -5.40 3.93 3.35
C LEU A 159 -5.72 5.28 3.98
N SER A 160 -6.21 6.24 3.19
CA SER A 160 -6.56 7.59 3.64
C SER A 160 -8.05 7.94 3.46
N SER A 161 -8.83 7.06 2.87
CA SER A 161 -10.27 7.25 2.61
C SER A 161 -11.12 6.14 3.23
N GLY A 162 -12.41 6.41 3.43
CA GLY A 162 -13.33 5.44 4.03
C GLY A 162 -12.86 4.99 5.42
N ALA A 163 -12.86 3.68 5.64
CA ALA A 163 -12.44 3.07 6.91
C ALA A 163 -10.91 2.82 7.01
N LYS A 164 -10.13 3.36 6.06
CA LYS A 164 -8.66 3.30 6.03
C LYS A 164 -8.13 1.87 6.10
N CYS A 165 -7.35 1.52 7.13
CA CYS A 165 -6.84 0.17 7.36
C CYS A 165 -7.97 -0.88 7.37
N LEU A 166 -9.14 -0.49 7.89
CA LEU A 166 -10.31 -1.36 8.05
C LEU A 166 -11.07 -1.56 6.74
N ASN A 167 -10.69 -0.88 5.65
CA ASN A 167 -11.20 -1.22 4.32
C ASN A 167 -10.76 -2.64 3.89
N CYS A 168 -9.63 -3.12 4.42
CA CYS A 168 -9.05 -4.41 4.07
C CYS A 168 -8.92 -5.36 5.27
N HIS A 169 -8.68 -4.84 6.47
CA HIS A 169 -8.33 -5.65 7.63
C HIS A 169 -9.44 -5.69 8.69
N ASN A 170 -9.62 -6.85 9.33
CA ASN A 170 -10.34 -6.98 10.58
C ASN A 170 -9.35 -6.83 11.76
N PRO A 171 -9.47 -5.81 12.62
CA PRO A 171 -8.48 -5.53 13.65
C PRO A 171 -8.55 -6.51 14.84
N HIS A 172 -9.58 -7.36 14.89
CA HIS A 172 -9.78 -8.36 15.93
C HIS A 172 -9.32 -9.74 15.47
N ALA A 173 -9.87 -10.23 14.36
CA ALA A 173 -9.54 -11.55 13.82
C ALA A 173 -10.16 -11.78 12.42
N SER A 174 -9.54 -12.64 11.62
CA SER A 174 -10.10 -13.10 10.35
C SER A 174 -9.87 -14.60 10.13
N GLU A 175 -10.67 -15.19 9.24
CA GLU A 175 -10.42 -16.51 8.67
C GLU A 175 -9.33 -16.49 7.59
N ILE A 176 -8.99 -15.30 7.10
CA ILE A 176 -7.97 -15.09 6.07
C ILE A 176 -6.71 -14.54 6.73
N GLU A 177 -5.56 -15.05 6.31
CA GLU A 177 -4.26 -14.60 6.80
C GLU A 177 -4.09 -13.08 6.66
N ARG A 178 -3.17 -12.52 7.45
CA ARG A 178 -2.95 -11.06 7.53
C ARG A 178 -4.21 -10.27 7.90
N LEU A 179 -5.17 -10.93 8.56
CA LEU A 179 -6.41 -10.33 9.03
C LEU A 179 -7.31 -9.77 7.91
N LEU A 180 -7.20 -10.27 6.68
CA LEU A 180 -7.95 -9.72 5.56
C LEU A 180 -9.45 -10.03 5.66
N LEU A 181 -10.31 -9.11 5.24
CA LEU A 181 -11.77 -9.31 5.26
C LEU A 181 -12.26 -10.36 4.26
N GLN A 182 -11.52 -10.55 3.16
CA GLN A 182 -11.78 -11.51 2.09
C GLN A 182 -10.44 -11.99 1.51
N LEU A 183 -10.48 -13.04 0.68
CA LEU A 183 -9.30 -13.44 -0.10
C LEU A 183 -8.80 -12.27 -0.95
N PRO A 184 -7.47 -12.09 -1.11
CA PRO A 184 -6.88 -10.87 -1.70
C PRO A 184 -7.51 -10.44 -3.03
N PHE A 185 -7.71 -11.38 -3.95
CA PHE A 185 -8.29 -11.09 -5.26
C PHE A 185 -9.72 -10.54 -5.17
N ASP A 186 -10.59 -11.20 -4.41
CA ASP A 186 -11.98 -10.78 -4.24
C ASP A 186 -12.05 -9.45 -3.47
N LEU A 187 -11.17 -9.27 -2.47
CA LEU A 187 -11.05 -8.01 -1.74
C LEU A 187 -10.66 -6.85 -2.67
N CYS A 188 -9.66 -7.03 -3.54
CA CYS A 188 -9.27 -6.02 -4.52
C CYS A 188 -10.43 -5.70 -5.48
N LEU A 189 -11.10 -6.73 -6.01
CA LEU A 189 -12.21 -6.56 -6.95
C LEU A 189 -13.53 -6.12 -6.29
N SER A 190 -13.59 -6.06 -4.95
CA SER A 190 -14.72 -5.45 -4.24
C SER A 190 -14.78 -3.93 -4.47
N CYS A 191 -13.64 -3.30 -4.73
CA CYS A 191 -13.50 -1.88 -5.01
C CYS A 191 -13.05 -1.59 -6.45
N HIS A 192 -12.09 -2.35 -7.01
CA HIS A 192 -11.57 -2.15 -8.36
C HIS A 192 -12.52 -2.69 -9.46
N ASN A 193 -13.79 -2.30 -9.38
CA ASN A 193 -14.90 -2.81 -10.19
C ASN A 193 -15.79 -1.72 -10.81
N VAL A 194 -15.41 -0.44 -10.68
CA VAL A 194 -16.15 0.70 -11.23
C VAL A 194 -15.28 1.58 -12.11
N ASP A 195 -15.88 2.18 -13.15
CA ASP A 195 -15.19 3.06 -14.10
C ASP A 195 -14.96 4.49 -13.58
N THR A 196 -15.58 4.82 -12.44
CA THR A 196 -15.47 6.13 -11.78
C THR A 196 -14.29 6.21 -10.81
N MET A 197 -13.59 5.09 -10.58
CA MET A 197 -12.49 5.07 -9.62
C MET A 197 -11.31 5.91 -10.09
N VAL A 198 -10.74 6.70 -9.17
CA VAL A 198 -9.55 7.53 -9.41
C VAL A 198 -8.45 7.19 -8.42
N GLY A 199 -7.20 7.22 -8.88
CA GLY A 199 -6.02 7.06 -8.05
C GLY A 199 -5.74 8.29 -7.18
N ALA A 200 -4.68 8.21 -6.36
CA ALA A 200 -4.24 9.34 -5.52
C ALA A 200 -3.85 10.58 -6.34
N ASN A 201 -3.42 10.40 -7.58
CA ASN A 201 -3.09 11.48 -8.52
C ASN A 201 -4.30 12.02 -9.30
N GLY A 202 -5.53 11.62 -8.94
CA GLY A 202 -6.77 12.05 -9.61
C GLY A 202 -7.02 11.41 -10.97
N LYS A 203 -6.11 10.59 -11.50
CA LYS A 203 -6.32 9.91 -12.79
C LYS A 203 -7.25 8.72 -12.63
N LYS A 204 -8.14 8.52 -13.61
CA LYS A 204 -9.03 7.35 -13.67
C LYS A 204 -8.21 6.06 -13.67
N LEU A 205 -8.65 5.10 -12.88
CA LEU A 205 -8.12 3.75 -12.86
C LEU A 205 -8.95 2.86 -13.79
N GLN A 206 -8.32 1.78 -14.26
CA GLN A 206 -9.03 0.76 -15.02
C GLN A 206 -10.02 0.05 -14.09
N ASN A 207 -11.26 -0.14 -14.57
CA ASN A 207 -12.17 -1.08 -13.96
C ASN A 207 -11.63 -2.50 -14.17
N MET A 208 -10.95 -3.03 -13.17
CA MET A 208 -10.23 -4.29 -13.28
C MET A 208 -11.19 -5.47 -13.39
N LYS A 209 -12.27 -5.47 -12.61
CA LYS A 209 -13.29 -6.53 -12.69
C LYS A 209 -13.88 -6.65 -14.09
N ALA A 210 -14.31 -5.52 -14.68
CA ALA A 210 -14.82 -5.51 -16.04
C ALA A 210 -13.75 -5.91 -17.06
N TRP A 211 -12.50 -5.45 -16.87
CA TRP A 211 -11.39 -5.81 -17.75
C TRP A 211 -11.14 -7.32 -17.77
N LEU A 212 -11.01 -7.95 -16.60
CA LEU A 212 -10.75 -9.39 -16.47
C LEU A 212 -11.91 -10.24 -17.02
N ASN A 213 -13.15 -9.79 -16.86
CA ASN A 213 -14.32 -10.48 -17.43
C ASN A 213 -14.33 -10.45 -18.96
N ASN A 214 -13.85 -9.36 -19.56
CA ASN A 214 -13.86 -9.17 -21.02
C ASN A 214 -12.62 -9.74 -21.73
N ASN A 215 -11.64 -10.25 -20.97
CA ASN A 215 -10.35 -10.71 -21.49
C ASN A 215 -10.02 -12.08 -20.87
N PRO A 216 -10.24 -13.20 -21.59
CA PRO A 216 -10.13 -14.54 -21.02
C PRO A 216 -8.70 -15.07 -20.87
N ASP A 217 -7.70 -14.50 -21.58
CA ASP A 217 -6.30 -14.93 -21.47
C ASP A 217 -5.62 -14.17 -20.32
N TRP A 218 -5.80 -14.67 -19.09
CA TRP A 218 -5.24 -14.06 -17.88
C TRP A 218 -3.75 -14.36 -17.74
N HIS A 219 -2.99 -13.35 -17.37
CA HIS A 219 -1.58 -13.50 -17.06
C HIS A 219 -1.37 -14.38 -15.82
N GLY A 220 -0.26 -15.12 -15.77
CA GLY A 220 0.01 -16.15 -14.75
C GLY A 220 -0.36 -15.73 -13.33
N PRO A 221 0.20 -14.64 -12.77
CA PRO A 221 -0.16 -14.17 -11.43
C PRO A 221 -1.66 -13.89 -11.24
N VAL A 222 -2.29 -13.25 -12.23
CA VAL A 222 -3.74 -12.96 -12.21
C VAL A 222 -4.57 -14.24 -12.26
N LYS A 223 -4.15 -15.23 -13.05
CA LYS A 223 -4.77 -16.57 -13.12
C LYS A 223 -4.70 -17.29 -11.78
N HIS A 224 -3.61 -17.09 -11.03
CA HIS A 224 -3.46 -17.59 -9.66
C HIS A 224 -4.10 -16.69 -8.61
N LYS A 225 -4.83 -15.64 -9.03
CA LYS A 225 -5.50 -14.67 -8.15
C LYS A 225 -4.53 -13.94 -7.21
N ASP A 226 -3.28 -13.76 -7.64
CA ASP A 226 -2.22 -13.13 -6.88
C ASP A 226 -1.91 -11.73 -7.45
N CYS A 227 -2.68 -10.74 -7.00
CA CYS A 227 -2.44 -9.35 -7.39
C CYS A 227 -1.16 -8.79 -6.75
N VAL A 228 -0.78 -9.31 -5.57
CA VAL A 228 0.34 -8.77 -4.78
C VAL A 228 1.70 -9.25 -5.29
N ALA A 229 1.74 -10.27 -6.15
CA ALA A 229 2.92 -10.61 -6.95
C ALA A 229 3.50 -9.44 -7.76
N CYS A 230 2.70 -8.42 -8.04
CA CYS A 230 3.16 -7.23 -8.76
C CYS A 230 2.78 -5.91 -8.11
N HIS A 231 1.84 -5.90 -7.15
CA HIS A 231 1.33 -4.68 -6.55
C HIS A 231 1.58 -4.59 -5.05
N GLN A 232 1.91 -3.38 -4.59
CA GLN A 232 2.11 -3.00 -3.19
C GLN A 232 0.85 -2.34 -2.62
N PRO A 233 -0.03 -3.08 -1.92
CA PRO A 233 -1.34 -2.57 -1.49
C PRO A 233 -1.26 -1.48 -0.42
N HIS A 234 -0.11 -1.34 0.26
CA HIS A 234 0.12 -0.32 1.29
C HIS A 234 0.66 1.02 0.75
N GLY A 235 0.96 1.11 -0.55
CA GLY A 235 1.72 2.22 -1.10
C GLY A 235 3.10 1.76 -1.59
N GLY A 236 3.69 2.54 -2.49
CA GLY A 236 5.03 2.29 -2.98
C GLY A 236 5.57 3.49 -3.73
N ASN A 237 6.72 3.30 -4.37
CA ASN A 237 7.38 4.38 -5.12
C ASN A 237 7.14 4.28 -6.63
N GLN A 238 6.66 3.14 -7.10
CA GLN A 238 6.42 2.89 -8.51
C GLN A 238 4.98 3.26 -8.87
N PHE A 239 4.80 3.85 -10.06
CA PHE A 239 3.48 4.19 -10.58
C PHE A 239 2.54 2.97 -10.52
N ARG A 240 1.26 3.21 -10.20
CA ARG A 240 0.25 2.14 -10.02
C ARG A 240 0.64 1.10 -8.97
N LEU A 241 1.41 1.51 -7.95
CA LEU A 241 1.76 0.68 -6.81
C LEU A 241 2.53 -0.58 -7.23
N LEU A 242 3.37 -0.52 -8.25
CA LEU A 242 4.12 -1.71 -8.66
C LEU A 242 5.21 -2.06 -7.63
N ASP A 243 5.49 -3.36 -7.49
CA ASP A 243 6.56 -3.88 -6.63
C ASP A 243 7.94 -3.88 -7.31
N GLY A 244 8.04 -3.21 -8.45
CA GLY A 244 9.27 -3.16 -9.23
C GLY A 244 9.17 -2.18 -10.39
N ASN A 245 10.31 -1.91 -11.00
CA ASN A 245 10.43 -1.06 -12.16
C ASN A 245 9.75 -1.70 -13.38
N TYR A 246 8.92 -0.88 -14.02
CA TYR A 246 8.31 -1.19 -15.31
C TYR A 246 7.96 0.11 -16.01
N PRO A 247 8.37 0.39 -17.25
CA PRO A 247 8.14 1.71 -17.82
C PRO A 247 6.64 2.03 -18.04
N LYS A 248 6.27 3.29 -17.80
CA LYS A 248 4.91 3.80 -18.08
C LYS A 248 4.75 4.21 -19.54
N GLU A 249 5.85 4.52 -20.21
CA GLU A 249 5.94 5.02 -21.56
C GLU A 249 5.74 3.92 -22.61
N PHE A 250 5.35 4.34 -23.81
CA PHE A 250 5.30 3.46 -24.97
C PHE A 250 6.72 3.15 -25.49
N TYR A 251 7.60 4.14 -25.50
CA TYR A 251 8.99 4.02 -25.90
C TYR A 251 9.90 4.25 -24.69
N ALA A 252 10.91 3.39 -24.54
CA ALA A 252 12.01 3.58 -23.61
C ALA A 252 13.25 2.85 -24.14
N PRO A 253 14.48 3.31 -23.83
CA PRO A 253 15.68 2.52 -24.06
C PRO A 253 15.56 1.14 -23.40
N TYR A 254 16.15 0.12 -24.02
CA TYR A 254 16.24 -1.18 -23.37
C TYR A 254 17.28 -1.11 -22.25
N ASP A 255 16.81 -1.31 -21.03
CA ASP A 255 17.61 -1.40 -19.83
C ASP A 255 16.99 -2.51 -18.96
N PRO A 256 17.70 -3.60 -18.67
CA PRO A 256 17.15 -4.69 -17.87
C PRO A 256 16.65 -4.27 -16.49
N GLU A 257 17.29 -3.28 -15.86
CA GLU A 257 16.88 -2.79 -14.54
C GLU A 257 15.52 -2.08 -14.59
N ALA A 258 15.21 -1.42 -15.71
CA ALA A 258 13.92 -0.78 -15.92
C ALA A 258 12.74 -1.78 -16.00
N TYR A 259 13.02 -3.08 -16.14
CA TYR A 259 12.03 -4.16 -16.21
C TYR A 259 12.20 -5.19 -15.08
N ASP A 260 12.82 -4.81 -13.96
CA ASP A 260 13.10 -5.74 -12.85
C ASP A 260 11.86 -6.57 -12.45
N LEU A 261 10.67 -5.95 -12.45
CA LEU A 261 9.41 -6.57 -12.08
C LEU A 261 9.11 -7.77 -12.97
N CYS A 262 9.37 -7.61 -14.26
CA CYS A 262 9.11 -8.62 -15.28
C CYS A 262 10.14 -9.75 -15.17
N PHE A 263 11.41 -9.41 -14.92
CA PHE A 263 12.52 -10.36 -14.94
C PHE A 263 12.69 -11.17 -13.67
N THR A 264 11.87 -10.92 -12.64
CA THR A 264 11.65 -11.88 -11.54
C THR A 264 11.12 -13.23 -12.05
N CYS A 265 10.36 -13.25 -13.15
CA CYS A 265 9.73 -14.44 -13.70
C CYS A 265 10.10 -14.72 -15.17
N HIS A 266 10.29 -13.67 -15.98
CA HIS A 266 10.62 -13.80 -17.39
C HIS A 266 12.13 -13.80 -17.62
N LYS A 267 12.62 -14.74 -18.43
CA LYS A 267 14.06 -14.86 -18.72
C LYS A 267 14.53 -13.71 -19.61
N GLU A 268 15.31 -12.78 -19.05
CA GLU A 268 15.89 -11.62 -19.72
C GLU A 268 16.56 -11.97 -21.07
N LYS A 269 17.29 -13.09 -21.13
CA LYS A 269 17.97 -13.55 -22.35
C LYS A 269 17.06 -13.72 -23.56
N ALA A 270 15.76 -13.99 -23.37
CA ALA A 270 14.80 -14.08 -24.46
C ALA A 270 14.57 -12.74 -25.19
N PHE A 271 15.00 -11.63 -24.58
CA PHE A 271 14.81 -10.27 -25.05
C PHE A 271 16.14 -9.60 -25.45
N SER A 272 17.24 -9.96 -24.80
CA SER A 272 18.59 -9.43 -25.09
C SER A 272 19.40 -10.19 -26.13
N THR A 273 19.00 -11.42 -26.49
CA THR A 273 19.73 -12.20 -27.50
C THR A 273 19.24 -11.84 -28.91
N ALA A 274 20.12 -11.35 -29.78
CA ALA A 274 19.77 -10.94 -31.15
C ALA A 274 19.31 -12.11 -32.05
N GLN A 275 19.89 -13.30 -31.86
CA GLN A 275 19.56 -14.51 -32.62
C GLN A 275 19.32 -15.70 -31.69
N THR A 276 18.25 -16.46 -31.93
CA THR A 276 17.90 -17.64 -31.15
C THR A 276 16.93 -18.53 -31.91
N THR A 277 17.00 -19.84 -31.67
CA THR A 277 15.99 -20.82 -32.13
C THR A 277 15.13 -21.36 -30.99
N THR A 278 15.56 -21.17 -29.74
CA THR A 278 15.03 -21.85 -28.54
C THR A 278 14.42 -20.91 -27.50
N LEU A 279 14.92 -19.67 -27.37
CA LEU A 279 14.54 -18.77 -26.27
C LEU A 279 13.15 -18.15 -26.45
N THR A 280 12.69 -18.01 -27.69
CA THR A 280 11.37 -17.45 -28.00
C THR A 280 10.81 -17.98 -29.31
N ARG A 281 9.48 -17.93 -29.42
CA ARG A 281 8.76 -18.22 -30.68
C ARG A 281 8.47 -16.96 -31.50
N PHE A 282 8.65 -15.77 -30.94
CA PHE A 282 8.51 -14.52 -31.70
C PHE A 282 9.84 -14.20 -32.41
N ARG A 283 10.10 -14.92 -33.51
CA ARG A 283 11.35 -14.86 -34.27
C ARG A 283 11.10 -15.13 -35.75
N ASN A 284 11.92 -14.57 -36.64
CA ASN A 284 11.91 -14.87 -38.07
C ASN A 284 13.17 -15.66 -38.44
N GLY A 285 13.05 -16.96 -38.70
CA GLY A 285 14.20 -17.85 -38.65
C GLY A 285 14.88 -17.75 -37.28
N GLU A 286 16.18 -17.50 -37.24
CA GLU A 286 16.92 -17.29 -35.98
C GLU A 286 16.82 -15.86 -35.46
N LYS A 287 16.37 -14.89 -36.27
CA LYS A 287 16.32 -13.49 -35.86
C LYS A 287 15.26 -13.27 -34.78
N ASN A 288 15.68 -12.90 -33.58
CA ASN A 288 14.78 -12.64 -32.46
C ASN A 288 14.01 -11.33 -32.68
N LEU A 289 12.69 -11.40 -32.82
CA LEU A 289 11.89 -10.21 -33.06
C LEU A 289 11.65 -9.40 -31.79
N HIS A 290 11.75 -9.99 -30.59
CA HIS A 290 11.75 -9.20 -29.35
C HIS A 290 12.93 -8.23 -29.33
N TYR A 291 14.15 -8.74 -29.55
CA TYR A 291 15.38 -7.93 -29.62
C TYR A 291 15.23 -6.77 -30.61
N VAL A 292 14.71 -7.04 -31.81
CA VAL A 292 14.51 -6.02 -32.85
C VAL A 292 13.57 -4.91 -32.41
N HIS A 293 12.58 -5.17 -31.56
CA HIS A 293 11.63 -4.14 -31.12
C HIS A 293 12.06 -3.41 -29.85
N LEU A 294 12.77 -4.10 -28.97
CA LEU A 294 13.22 -3.57 -27.68
C LEU A 294 14.50 -2.75 -27.83
N GLN A 295 15.47 -3.22 -28.62
CA GLN A 295 16.81 -2.62 -28.69
C GLN A 295 16.99 -1.59 -29.81
N GLN A 296 15.90 -0.95 -30.28
CA GLN A 296 16.03 0.13 -31.25
C GLN A 296 16.62 1.39 -30.58
N PRO A 297 17.76 1.93 -31.04
CA PRO A 297 18.35 3.12 -30.45
C PRO A 297 17.35 4.29 -30.41
N GLY A 298 17.07 4.81 -29.22
CA GLY A 298 16.13 5.92 -29.00
C GLY A 298 14.65 5.62 -29.27
N ARG A 299 14.28 4.42 -29.75
CA ARG A 299 12.90 4.04 -30.12
C ARG A 299 12.52 2.61 -29.72
N GLY A 300 13.19 2.06 -28.71
CA GLY A 300 12.84 0.78 -28.10
C GLY A 300 11.40 0.79 -27.60
N ARG A 301 10.63 -0.24 -27.93
CA ARG A 301 9.23 -0.38 -27.51
C ARG A 301 9.19 -1.14 -26.21
N THR A 302 8.51 -0.60 -25.21
CA THR A 302 8.36 -1.26 -23.91
C THR A 302 7.47 -2.50 -24.03
N CYS A 303 7.54 -3.42 -23.07
CA CYS A 303 6.66 -4.60 -23.05
C CYS A 303 5.18 -4.21 -23.17
N ARG A 304 4.79 -3.06 -22.59
CA ARG A 304 3.43 -2.50 -22.62
C ARG A 304 2.94 -2.13 -24.02
N ALA A 305 3.87 -1.84 -24.92
CA ALA A 305 3.56 -1.50 -26.29
C ALA A 305 2.85 -2.64 -27.03
N CYS A 306 3.11 -3.89 -26.63
CA CYS A 306 2.58 -5.09 -27.27
C CYS A 306 1.80 -6.00 -26.33
N HIS A 307 2.07 -5.98 -25.01
CA HIS A 307 1.46 -6.89 -24.04
C HIS A 307 0.55 -6.17 -23.03
N GLU A 308 -0.62 -6.77 -22.76
CA GLU A 308 -1.49 -6.41 -21.64
C GLU A 308 -1.23 -7.34 -20.47
N VAL A 309 -0.53 -6.85 -19.46
CA VAL A 309 0.04 -7.65 -18.36
C VAL A 309 -0.99 -8.23 -17.39
N HIS A 310 -2.25 -7.79 -17.44
CA HIS A 310 -3.31 -8.36 -16.60
C HIS A 310 -4.02 -9.52 -17.30
N ALA A 311 -4.64 -9.22 -18.43
CA ALA A 311 -5.38 -10.17 -19.24
C ALA A 311 -5.63 -9.58 -20.63
N SER A 312 -5.67 -10.43 -21.65
CA SER A 312 -5.99 -10.01 -23.01
C SER A 312 -6.97 -10.96 -23.69
N LYS A 313 -7.44 -10.61 -24.89
CA LYS A 313 -8.21 -11.52 -25.75
C LYS A 313 -7.32 -12.46 -26.55
N GLN A 314 -6.09 -12.04 -26.83
CA GLN A 314 -5.15 -12.81 -27.63
C GLN A 314 -4.23 -13.63 -26.74
N LYS A 315 -3.72 -14.74 -27.27
CA LYS A 315 -2.74 -15.56 -26.56
C LYS A 315 -1.45 -14.77 -26.32
N HIS A 316 -0.70 -15.18 -25.30
CA HIS A 316 0.55 -14.53 -24.91
C HIS A 316 0.35 -13.05 -24.53
N HIS A 317 -0.88 -12.71 -24.12
CA HIS A 317 -1.25 -11.38 -23.67
C HIS A 317 -1.03 -10.26 -24.68
N ILE A 318 -1.06 -10.56 -25.98
CA ILE A 318 -0.87 -9.55 -27.03
C ILE A 318 -2.08 -8.63 -27.06
N ARG A 319 -1.85 -7.31 -27.07
CA ARG A 319 -2.94 -6.32 -27.05
C ARG A 319 -3.62 -6.22 -28.41
N ASP A 320 -4.93 -5.97 -28.43
CA ASP A 320 -5.63 -5.59 -29.66
C ASP A 320 -5.15 -4.22 -30.17
N GLY A 321 -4.82 -3.33 -29.23
CA GLY A 321 -4.27 -2.03 -29.52
C GLY A 321 -3.68 -1.35 -28.29
N VAL A 322 -2.99 -0.25 -28.53
CA VAL A 322 -2.24 0.48 -27.53
C VAL A 322 -2.58 1.97 -27.59
N PRO A 323 -2.89 2.62 -26.46
CA PRO A 323 -3.04 4.07 -26.41
C PRO A 323 -1.75 4.75 -26.90
N TYR A 324 -1.89 5.66 -27.86
CA TYR A 324 -0.78 6.33 -28.52
C TYR A 324 -1.05 7.83 -28.67
N GLY A 325 -0.07 8.64 -28.27
CA GLY A 325 -0.20 10.10 -28.26
C GLY A 325 -1.01 10.65 -27.08
N SER A 326 -1.08 11.98 -27.00
CA SER A 326 -1.75 12.71 -25.91
C SER A 326 -3.28 12.66 -25.98
N SER A 327 -3.84 12.43 -27.18
CA SER A 327 -5.28 12.32 -27.41
C SER A 327 -5.90 10.96 -27.04
N GLY A 328 -5.07 9.99 -26.62
CA GLY A 328 -5.54 8.66 -26.24
C GLY A 328 -6.03 7.81 -27.41
N TRP A 329 -5.69 8.17 -28.65
CA TRP A 329 -6.01 7.37 -29.83
C TRP A 329 -5.39 5.97 -29.73
N VAL A 330 -6.15 4.93 -30.08
CA VAL A 330 -5.71 3.54 -29.95
C VAL A 330 -5.08 3.07 -31.26
N LEU A 331 -3.76 2.85 -31.23
CA LEU A 331 -3.03 2.21 -32.32
C LEU A 331 -3.34 0.71 -32.30
N LYS A 332 -4.09 0.22 -33.29
CA LYS A 332 -4.36 -1.21 -33.44
C LYS A 332 -3.09 -1.96 -33.84
N LEU A 333 -2.86 -3.12 -33.21
CA LEU A 333 -1.75 -4.01 -33.57
C LEU A 333 -2.13 -4.99 -34.68
N ASN A 334 -3.42 -5.38 -34.75
CA ASN A 334 -3.96 -6.37 -35.68
C ASN A 334 -3.03 -7.60 -35.81
N TYR A 335 -2.60 -8.14 -34.67
CA TYR A 335 -1.78 -9.34 -34.66
C TYR A 335 -2.60 -10.54 -35.09
N GLN A 336 -2.04 -11.35 -35.99
CA GLN A 336 -2.59 -12.62 -36.40
C GLN A 336 -1.54 -13.70 -36.21
N GLN A 337 -1.88 -14.73 -35.43
CA GLN A 337 -1.01 -15.88 -35.25
C GLN A 337 -1.22 -16.89 -36.38
N THR A 338 -0.13 -17.40 -36.95
CA THR A 338 -0.16 -18.52 -37.92
C THR A 338 0.50 -19.76 -37.31
N PRO A 339 0.28 -20.97 -37.87
CA PRO A 339 0.91 -22.19 -37.36
C PRO A 339 2.44 -22.14 -37.31
N THR A 340 3.05 -21.39 -38.23
CA THR A 340 4.50 -21.27 -38.39
C THR A 340 5.03 -19.88 -38.04
N GLY A 341 4.23 -18.99 -37.45
CA GLY A 341 4.65 -17.63 -37.14
C GLY A 341 3.49 -16.68 -36.84
N GLY A 342 3.45 -15.55 -37.54
CA GLY A 342 2.37 -14.58 -37.43
C GLY A 342 2.61 -13.33 -38.26
N SER A 343 1.64 -12.41 -38.23
CA SER A 343 1.76 -11.08 -38.82
C SER A 343 1.22 -10.00 -37.89
N CYS A 344 1.68 -8.78 -38.09
CA CYS A 344 1.14 -7.59 -37.45
C CYS A 344 0.86 -6.55 -38.54
N GLN A 345 -0.29 -5.90 -38.46
CA GLN A 345 -0.65 -4.80 -39.34
C GLN A 345 -1.00 -3.58 -38.50
N LYS A 346 -0.04 -2.66 -38.34
CA LYS A 346 -0.31 -1.41 -37.64
C LYS A 346 -1.10 -0.47 -38.54
N THR A 347 -1.85 0.45 -37.93
CA THR A 347 -2.54 1.51 -38.68
C THR A 347 -1.59 2.41 -39.49
N CYS A 348 -0.30 2.50 -39.13
CA CYS A 348 0.66 3.40 -39.76
C CYS A 348 1.77 2.70 -40.58
N HIS A 349 1.84 1.36 -40.60
CA HIS A 349 2.84 0.62 -41.38
C HIS A 349 2.21 -0.57 -42.09
N GLN A 350 2.73 -0.89 -43.28
CA GLN A 350 2.35 -2.08 -44.04
C GLN A 350 2.50 -3.35 -43.18
N GLU A 351 1.66 -4.34 -43.47
CA GLU A 351 1.69 -5.63 -42.81
C GLU A 351 3.10 -6.23 -42.84
N ARG A 352 3.54 -6.76 -41.70
CA ARG A 352 4.79 -7.50 -41.58
C ARG A 352 4.48 -8.89 -41.04
N SER A 353 4.90 -9.90 -41.79
CA SER A 353 4.81 -11.31 -41.39
C SER A 353 6.18 -11.87 -40.99
N TYR A 354 6.16 -12.95 -40.22
CA TYR A 354 7.35 -13.72 -39.86
C TYR A 354 7.05 -15.21 -39.82
N ALA A 355 8.08 -16.02 -40.03
CA ALA A 355 8.03 -17.47 -39.87
C ALA A 355 9.11 -17.95 -38.88
N ASN A 356 8.70 -18.65 -37.82
CA ASN A 356 9.56 -19.22 -36.79
C ASN A 356 9.83 -20.73 -37.01
N ARG A 357 9.12 -21.37 -37.93
CA ARG A 357 9.29 -22.77 -38.34
C ARG A 357 9.20 -22.85 -39.86
N LYS A 358 9.92 -23.80 -40.48
CA LYS A 358 9.59 -24.21 -41.86
C LYS A 358 8.21 -24.87 -41.80
N ALA A 359 7.33 -24.55 -42.77
CA ALA A 359 6.08 -25.29 -42.93
C ALA A 359 6.42 -26.79 -43.08
N PRO A 360 5.61 -27.68 -42.46
CA PRO A 360 5.82 -29.12 -42.62
C PRO A 360 5.80 -29.53 -44.09
#